data_AF-A0A350EZ77-F1
#
_entry.id   AF-A0A350EZ77-F1
#
_cell.length_a   1.000
_cell.length_b   1.000
_cell.length_c   1.000
_cell.angle_alpha   90.00
_cell.angle_beta   90.00
_cell.angle_gamma   90.00
#
_symmetry.space_group_name_H-M   'P 1'
#
loop_
_entity.id
_entity.type
_entity.pdbx_description
1 polymer ?
#
loop_
_entity_poly.entity_id
_entity_poly.type
_entity_poly.pdbx_seq_one_letter_code
_entity_poly.pdbx_strand_id
1 'polypeptide(L)'
;RPGREQRRQLALRLAAPSAIPPLEPITVAVTIQNLADQPVEFAWPGAVQLWLVNESGLRLAQAPKYLRIPGEQLTLPAGGAVERSFTLSAAELEDSPFGRLQMFLDLAAPEKGGPRLPSQSVKLEWRLGEAELITLLNAASGGPSAGMRNPPLKLLRVHLPAV
;
A
#
# COMPACT_ATOMS: atom_id res chain seq x y z
N ARG A 1 -32.57 -26.81 1.69
CA ARG A 1 -31.17 -26.59 1.26
C ARG A 1 -30.87 -25.09 1.31
N PRO A 2 -30.07 -24.58 2.24
CA PRO A 2 -29.51 -23.24 2.10
C PRO A 2 -27.99 -23.34 2.01
N GLY A 3 -27.46 -23.39 0.80
CA GLY A 3 -26.08 -22.99 0.51
C GLY A 3 -26.14 -21.55 0.04
N ARG A 4 -25.90 -20.59 0.94
CA ARG A 4 -25.87 -19.16 0.63
C ARG A 4 -24.74 -18.50 1.40
N GLU A 5 -23.71 -18.14 0.65
CA GLU A 5 -22.70 -17.10 0.95
C GLU A 5 -21.93 -17.22 2.28
N GLN A 6 -20.96 -18.16 2.36
CA GLN A 6 -19.79 -17.91 3.20
C GLN A 6 -18.86 -16.93 2.48
N ARG A 7 -19.27 -15.65 2.43
CA ARG A 7 -18.29 -14.56 2.24
C ARG A 7 -17.28 -14.70 3.38
N ARG A 8 -15.98 -14.63 3.11
CA ARG A 8 -14.96 -14.59 4.17
C ARG A 8 -15.36 -13.47 5.13
N GLN A 9 -15.77 -13.83 6.33
CA GLN A 9 -16.16 -12.89 7.38
C GLN A 9 -14.89 -12.33 8.02
N LEU A 10 -14.03 -11.74 7.19
CA LEU A 10 -12.81 -11.09 7.60
C LEU A 10 -12.95 -9.60 7.32
N ALA A 11 -12.67 -8.78 8.33
CA ALA A 11 -12.51 -7.36 8.16
C ALA A 11 -11.01 -7.02 8.19
N LEU A 12 -10.57 -6.26 7.21
CA LEU A 12 -9.23 -5.68 7.15
C LEU A 12 -9.34 -4.21 7.51
N ARG A 13 -8.50 -3.74 8.43
CA ARG A 13 -8.37 -2.31 8.75
C ARG A 13 -6.94 -1.84 8.59
N LEU A 14 -6.76 -0.81 7.77
CA LEU A 14 -5.50 -0.12 7.57
C LEU A 14 -5.37 1.08 8.51
N ALA A 15 -4.17 1.25 9.04
CA ALA A 15 -3.68 2.48 9.64
C ALA A 15 -2.34 2.84 9.00
N ALA A 16 -2.24 4.06 8.48
CA ALA A 16 -1.06 4.55 7.79
C ALA A 16 -0.86 6.03 8.15
N PRO A 17 0.37 6.56 8.03
CA PRO A 17 0.62 7.99 8.07
C PRO A 17 -0.23 8.74 7.04
N SER A 18 -0.52 10.02 7.29
CA SER A 18 -1.30 10.85 6.35
C SER A 18 -0.52 11.24 5.09
N ALA A 19 0.80 11.07 5.08
CA ALA A 19 1.66 11.38 3.96
C ALA A 19 2.71 10.30 3.74
N ILE A 20 3.12 10.12 2.49
CA ILE A 20 4.26 9.29 2.12
C ILE A 20 5.41 10.24 1.79
N PRO A 21 6.47 10.29 2.61
CA PRO A 21 7.65 11.08 2.29
C PRO A 21 8.38 10.48 1.08
N PRO A 22 8.97 11.31 0.22
CA PRO A 22 9.58 10.93 -1.06
C PRO A 22 10.88 10.12 -0.93
N LEU A 23 11.48 10.08 0.25
CA LEU A 23 12.80 9.47 0.49
C LEU A 23 12.76 8.34 1.50
N GLU A 24 11.70 8.26 2.30
CA GLU A 24 11.59 7.29 3.39
C GLU A 24 10.40 6.37 3.16
N PRO A 25 10.54 5.08 3.48
CA PRO A 25 9.41 4.19 3.48
C PRO A 25 8.44 4.52 4.62
N ILE A 26 7.15 4.29 4.40
CA ILE A 26 6.16 4.30 5.47
C ILE A 26 5.82 2.88 5.92
N THR A 27 5.52 2.74 7.20
CA THR A 27 4.92 1.52 7.74
C THR A 27 3.40 1.64 7.76
N VAL A 28 2.73 0.64 7.22
CA VAL A 28 1.27 0.51 7.21
C VAL A 28 0.90 -0.65 8.12
N ALA A 29 0.10 -0.38 9.14
CA ALA A 29 -0.48 -1.38 10.02
C ALA A 29 -1.80 -1.90 9.45
N VAL A 30 -2.04 -3.19 9.64
CA VAL A 30 -3.20 -3.94 9.15
C VAL A 30 -3.76 -4.77 10.29
N THR A 31 -4.93 -4.39 10.79
CA THR A 31 -5.70 -5.24 11.70
C THR A 31 -6.57 -6.17 10.87
N ILE A 32 -6.41 -7.48 11.08
CA ILE A 32 -7.21 -8.53 10.44
C ILE A 32 -8.12 -9.10 11.52
N GLN A 33 -9.43 -8.97 11.35
CA GLN A 33 -10.43 -9.41 12.33
C GLN A 33 -11.31 -10.49 11.73
N ASN A 34 -11.48 -11.60 12.47
CA ASN A 34 -12.49 -12.60 12.20
C ASN A 34 -13.83 -12.15 12.78
N LEU A 35 -14.82 -12.00 11.91
CA LEU A 35 -16.20 -11.65 12.24
C LEU A 35 -17.10 -12.88 12.33
N ALA A 36 -16.58 -14.07 12.01
CA ALA A 36 -17.32 -15.33 12.15
C ALA A 36 -17.39 -15.81 13.60
N ASP A 37 -18.39 -16.67 13.83
CA ASP A 37 -18.60 -17.46 15.04
C ASP A 37 -17.72 -18.73 15.10
N GLN A 38 -16.94 -18.99 14.05
CA GLN A 38 -16.01 -20.11 13.94
C GLN A 38 -14.59 -19.64 13.57
N PRO A 39 -13.55 -20.44 13.85
CA PRO A 39 -12.20 -20.13 13.41
C PRO A 39 -12.09 -19.98 11.89
N VAL A 40 -11.26 -19.03 11.45
CA VAL A 40 -11.01 -18.76 10.03
C VAL A 40 -9.52 -18.88 9.74
N GLU A 41 -9.22 -19.63 8.69
CA GLU A 41 -7.88 -19.71 8.11
C GLU A 41 -7.68 -18.66 7.02
N PHE A 42 -6.51 -18.03 7.04
CA PHE A 42 -6.19 -16.91 6.18
C PHE A 42 -4.70 -16.90 5.79
N ALA A 43 -4.43 -16.96 4.48
CA ALA A 43 -3.08 -16.87 3.94
C ALA A 43 -2.66 -15.40 3.80
N TRP A 44 -1.82 -14.91 4.70
CA TRP A 44 -1.27 -13.56 4.67
C TRP A 44 0.10 -13.55 3.96
N PRO A 45 0.45 -12.53 3.15
CA PRO A 45 -0.42 -11.58 2.49
C PRO A 45 -1.06 -12.15 1.21
N GLY A 46 -0.84 -13.44 0.89
CA GLY A 46 -1.20 -14.02 -0.42
C GLY A 46 -2.68 -13.90 -0.81
N ALA A 47 -3.58 -13.75 0.17
CA ALA A 47 -4.99 -13.53 -0.05
C ALA A 47 -5.38 -12.07 -0.33
N VAL A 48 -4.47 -11.10 -0.21
CA VAL A 48 -4.76 -9.67 -0.41
C VAL A 48 -4.05 -9.08 -1.63
N GLN A 49 -4.66 -8.05 -2.21
CA GLN A 49 -4.04 -7.19 -3.21
C GLN A 49 -4.02 -5.76 -2.71
N LEU A 50 -2.89 -5.08 -2.90
CA LEU A 50 -2.77 -3.66 -2.63
C LEU A 50 -3.33 -2.86 -3.81
N TRP A 51 -4.10 -1.84 -3.47
CA TRP A 51 -4.60 -0.84 -4.40
C TRP A 51 -4.16 0.53 -3.95
N LEU A 52 -3.53 1.26 -4.87
CA LEU A 52 -3.20 2.67 -4.75
C LEU A 52 -3.86 3.39 -5.93
N VAL A 53 -4.72 4.33 -5.61
CA VAL A 53 -5.62 5.00 -6.57
C VAL A 53 -5.43 6.51 -6.42
N ASN A 54 -5.30 7.22 -7.54
CA ASN A 54 -5.17 8.67 -7.54
C ASN A 54 -6.54 9.38 -7.37
N GLU A 55 -6.53 10.71 -7.32
CA GLU A 55 -7.77 11.51 -7.18
C GLU A 55 -8.77 11.30 -8.33
N SER A 56 -8.34 10.89 -9.52
CA SER A 56 -9.24 10.58 -10.64
C SER A 56 -9.83 9.17 -10.59
N GLY A 57 -9.55 8.40 -9.53
CA GLY A 57 -10.05 7.03 -9.38
C GLY A 57 -9.27 6.00 -10.19
N LEU A 58 -8.14 6.38 -10.79
CA LEU A 58 -7.30 5.47 -11.56
C LEU A 58 -6.26 4.82 -10.66
N ARG A 59 -6.12 3.50 -10.82
CA ARG A 59 -5.05 2.73 -10.18
C ARG A 59 -3.69 3.22 -10.70
N LEU A 60 -2.76 3.45 -9.79
CA LEU A 60 -1.37 3.71 -10.15
C LEU A 60 -0.76 2.47 -10.82
N ALA A 61 -0.35 2.59 -12.07
CA ALA A 61 0.12 1.45 -12.87
C ALA A 61 1.41 0.81 -12.30
N GLN A 62 2.30 1.63 -11.75
CA GLN A 62 3.60 1.21 -11.24
C GLN A 62 3.55 0.74 -9.78
N ALA A 63 2.45 1.03 -9.07
CA ALA A 63 2.32 0.64 -7.68
C ALA A 63 2.24 -0.89 -7.53
N PRO A 64 2.88 -1.45 -6.50
CA PRO A 64 2.87 -2.89 -6.26
C PRO A 64 1.45 -3.39 -6.06
N LYS A 65 1.11 -4.45 -6.78
CA LYS A 65 -0.18 -5.14 -6.62
C LYS A 65 -0.20 -6.10 -5.44
N TYR A 66 0.96 -6.64 -5.06
CA TYR A 66 1.12 -7.61 -4.00
C TYR A 66 2.11 -7.09 -2.97
N LEU A 67 1.85 -7.39 -1.69
CA LEU A 67 2.74 -7.01 -0.60
C LEU A 67 4.03 -7.85 -0.67
N ARG A 68 5.18 -7.18 -0.65
CA ARG A 68 6.51 -7.80 -0.72
C ARG A 68 6.99 -8.23 0.67
N ILE A 69 6.24 -9.10 1.31
CA ILE A 69 6.55 -9.66 2.64
C ILE A 69 6.42 -11.19 2.61
N PRO A 70 7.10 -11.93 3.51
CA PRO A 70 6.96 -13.37 3.60
C PRO A 70 5.50 -13.79 3.83
N GLY A 71 5.13 -14.92 3.22
CA GLY A 71 3.82 -15.52 3.42
C GLY A 71 3.74 -16.31 4.72
N GLU A 72 2.59 -16.28 5.36
CA GLU A 72 2.26 -17.07 6.55
C GLU A 72 0.79 -17.51 6.51
N GLN A 73 0.51 -18.65 7.16
CA GLN A 73 -0.86 -19.13 7.37
C GLN A 73 -1.32 -18.68 8.76
N LEU A 74 -2.36 -17.84 8.81
CA LEU A 74 -2.97 -17.37 10.03
C LEU A 74 -4.22 -18.19 10.35
N THR A 75 -4.36 -18.57 11.61
CA THR A 75 -5.59 -19.14 12.16
C THR A 75 -6.16 -18.17 13.18
N LEU A 76 -7.29 -17.55 12.86
CA LEU A 76 -7.97 -16.60 13.73
C LEU A 76 -9.13 -17.31 14.44
N PRO A 77 -9.20 -17.28 15.78
CA PRO A 77 -10.36 -17.80 16.50
C PRO A 77 -11.61 -16.98 16.18
N ALA A 78 -12.79 -17.49 16.52
CA ALA A 78 -14.05 -16.75 16.41
C ALA A 78 -13.95 -15.39 17.12
N GLY A 79 -14.32 -14.30 16.45
CA GLY A 79 -14.17 -12.94 16.98
C GLY A 79 -12.73 -12.43 17.16
N GLY A 80 -11.72 -13.26 16.85
CA GLY A 80 -10.31 -12.94 17.07
C GLY A 80 -9.76 -11.88 16.12
N ALA A 81 -8.68 -11.22 16.52
CA ALA A 81 -7.98 -10.25 15.70
C ALA A 81 -6.46 -10.42 15.79
N VAL A 82 -5.76 -10.04 14.73
CA VAL A 82 -4.30 -10.01 14.67
C VAL A 82 -3.84 -8.77 13.93
N GLU A 83 -2.69 -8.23 14.32
CA GLU A 83 -2.06 -7.12 13.63
C GLU A 83 -0.88 -7.61 12.79
N ARG A 84 -0.75 -7.05 11.59
CA ARG A 84 0.38 -7.20 10.69
C ARG A 84 0.78 -5.86 10.14
N SER A 85 2.00 -5.75 9.66
CA SER A 85 2.49 -4.53 9.02
C SER A 85 3.19 -4.85 7.72
N PHE A 86 3.18 -3.88 6.82
CA PHE A 86 4.04 -3.88 5.65
C PHE A 86 4.61 -2.49 5.43
N THR A 87 5.64 -2.43 4.60
CA THR A 87 6.32 -1.19 4.26
C THR A 87 5.96 -0.80 2.84
N LEU A 88 5.64 0.47 2.61
CA LEU A 88 5.46 1.05 1.28
C LEU A 88 6.58 2.06 1.04
N SER A 89 7.37 1.84 -0.01
CA SER A 89 8.49 2.72 -0.33
C SER A 89 8.09 3.78 -1.35
N ALA A 90 8.61 4.98 -1.19
CA ALA A 90 8.56 6.03 -2.21
C ALA A 90 9.06 5.56 -3.59
N ALA A 91 10.05 4.65 -3.62
CA ALA A 91 10.58 4.06 -4.86
C ALA A 91 9.49 3.39 -5.71
N GLU A 92 8.43 2.91 -5.07
CA GLU A 92 7.29 2.24 -5.71
C GLU A 92 6.28 3.23 -6.32
N LEU A 93 6.50 4.53 -6.08
CA LEU A 93 5.66 5.65 -6.52
C LEU A 93 6.43 6.66 -7.39
N GLU A 94 7.73 6.46 -7.63
CA GLU A 94 8.62 7.43 -8.30
C GLU A 94 8.16 7.94 -9.67
N ASP A 95 7.41 7.13 -10.42
CA ASP A 95 6.90 7.51 -11.74
C ASP A 95 5.43 7.95 -11.70
N SER A 96 4.84 8.06 -10.49
CA SER A 96 3.45 8.50 -10.28
C SER A 96 3.43 9.97 -9.89
N PRO A 97 2.54 10.80 -10.48
CA PRO A 97 2.44 12.21 -10.15
C PRO A 97 2.16 12.41 -8.66
N PHE A 98 2.77 13.44 -8.07
CA PHE A 98 2.39 13.90 -6.74
C PHE A 98 0.90 14.26 -6.69
N GLY A 99 0.28 14.03 -5.54
CA GLY A 99 -1.13 14.27 -5.32
C GLY A 99 -1.68 13.41 -4.19
N ARG A 100 -3.01 13.47 -4.00
CA ARG A 100 -3.66 12.60 -3.03
C ARG A 100 -3.87 11.22 -3.60
N LEU A 101 -3.65 10.23 -2.75
CA LEU A 101 -3.85 8.83 -3.03
C LEU A 101 -4.88 8.24 -2.07
N GLN A 102 -5.59 7.24 -2.55
CA GLN A 102 -6.38 6.32 -1.73
C GLN A 102 -5.73 4.96 -1.75
N MET A 103 -5.48 4.41 -0.56
CA MET A 103 -4.91 3.09 -0.37
C MET A 103 -5.93 2.16 0.28
N PHE A 104 -6.10 0.96 -0.26
CA PHE A 104 -6.88 -0.10 0.38
C PHE A 104 -6.33 -1.48 0.03
N LEU A 105 -6.65 -2.47 0.87
CA LEU A 105 -6.39 -3.88 0.57
C LEU A 105 -7.68 -4.52 0.08
N ASP A 106 -7.56 -5.27 -0.99
CA ASP A 106 -8.67 -5.98 -1.59
C ASP A 106 -8.51 -7.48 -1.32
N LEU A 107 -9.43 -8.06 -0.54
CA LEU A 107 -9.37 -9.44 -0.06
C LEU A 107 -9.98 -10.40 -1.09
N ALA A 108 -9.23 -11.44 -1.46
CA ALA A 108 -9.75 -12.51 -2.29
C ALA A 108 -10.86 -13.29 -1.55
N ALA A 109 -11.92 -13.61 -2.29
CA ALA A 109 -12.91 -14.60 -1.85
C ALA A 109 -12.23 -15.95 -1.55
N PRO A 110 -12.78 -16.74 -0.62
CA PRO A 110 -12.30 -18.10 -0.37
C PRO A 110 -12.45 -19.00 -1.60
N GLU A 111 -13.48 -18.76 -2.41
CA GLU A 111 -13.72 -19.45 -3.69
C GLU A 111 -13.06 -18.72 -4.85
N LYS A 112 -12.47 -19.50 -5.78
CA LYS A 112 -11.76 -18.96 -6.93
C LYS A 112 -12.73 -18.18 -7.84
N GLY A 113 -12.45 -16.90 -8.05
CA GLY A 113 -13.29 -16.02 -8.87
C GLY A 113 -14.49 -15.42 -8.14
N GLY A 114 -14.64 -15.65 -6.83
CA GLY A 114 -15.67 -15.00 -6.02
C GLY A 114 -15.44 -13.50 -5.83
N PRO A 115 -16.47 -12.77 -5.35
CA PRO A 115 -16.40 -11.33 -5.14
C PRO A 115 -15.34 -10.97 -4.11
N ARG A 116 -14.46 -10.03 -4.47
CA ARG A 116 -13.43 -9.53 -3.55
C ARG A 116 -14.02 -8.54 -2.55
N LEU A 117 -13.43 -8.45 -1.36
CA LEU A 117 -13.89 -7.62 -0.26
C LEU A 117 -12.84 -6.54 0.05
N PRO A 118 -13.08 -5.26 -0.29
CA PRO A 118 -12.14 -4.20 0.02
C PRO A 118 -12.16 -3.87 1.53
N SER A 119 -10.99 -3.54 2.07
CA SER A 119 -10.85 -2.83 3.35
C SER A 119 -11.41 -1.42 3.24
N GLN A 120 -11.47 -0.69 4.36
CA GLN A 120 -11.59 0.76 4.25
C GLN A 120 -10.40 1.33 3.47
N SER A 121 -10.66 2.44 2.79
CA SER A 121 -9.61 3.23 2.16
C SER A 121 -9.01 4.21 3.15
N VAL A 122 -7.69 4.32 3.15
CA VAL A 122 -6.96 5.39 3.83
C VAL A 122 -6.50 6.41 2.80
N LYS A 123 -6.63 7.69 3.15
CA LYS A 123 -6.19 8.80 2.31
C LYS A 123 -4.77 9.15 2.68
N LEU A 124 -3.91 9.28 1.67
CA LEU A 124 -2.50 9.59 1.82
C LEU A 124 -2.17 10.77 0.90
N GLU A 125 -1.24 11.61 1.32
CA GLU A 125 -0.62 12.60 0.44
C GLU A 125 0.73 12.10 -0.06
N TRP A 126 0.87 11.93 -1.38
CA TRP A 126 2.16 11.72 -2.03
C TRP A 126 2.66 13.07 -2.51
N ARG A 127 3.61 13.66 -1.79
CA ARG A 127 4.10 15.02 -2.06
C ARG A 127 5.58 15.16 -1.70
N LEU A 128 6.21 16.15 -2.31
CA LEU A 128 7.51 16.66 -1.91
C LEU A 128 7.31 17.81 -0.92
N GLY A 129 7.76 17.66 0.32
CA GLY A 129 7.83 18.79 1.24
C GLY A 129 9.04 19.68 0.96
N GLU A 130 9.08 20.86 1.57
CA GLU A 130 10.17 21.83 1.38
C GLU A 130 11.53 21.30 1.89
N ALA A 131 11.52 20.63 3.04
CA ALA A 131 12.73 20.03 3.60
C ALA A 131 13.28 18.91 2.70
N GLU A 132 12.38 18.09 2.13
CA GLU A 132 12.76 17.04 1.19
C GLU A 132 13.23 17.64 -0.14
N LEU A 133 12.59 18.69 -0.65
CA LEU A 133 13.06 19.43 -1.82
C LEU A 133 14.49 19.97 -1.60
N ILE A 134 14.76 20.61 -0.47
CA ILE A 134 16.11 21.10 -0.12
C ILE A 134 17.10 19.93 -0.05
N THR A 135 16.71 18.82 0.58
CA THR A 135 17.55 17.61 0.66
C THR A 135 17.86 17.04 -0.72
N LEU A 136 16.85 16.96 -1.59
CA LEU A 136 16.98 16.49 -2.96
C LEU A 136 17.87 17.43 -3.80
N LEU A 137 17.71 18.75 -3.67
CA LEU A 137 18.53 19.75 -4.36
C LEU A 137 19.98 19.72 -3.89
N ASN A 138 20.22 19.58 -2.58
CA ASN A 138 21.56 19.43 -2.02
C ASN A 138 22.22 18.13 -2.53
N ALA A 139 21.49 17.01 -2.52
CA ALA A 139 21.97 15.74 -3.06
C ALA A 139 22.23 15.79 -4.58
N ALA A 140 21.44 16.55 -5.32
CA ALA A 140 21.62 16.81 -6.76
C ALA A 140 22.87 17.65 -7.06
N SER A 141 23.22 18.59 -6.19
CA SER A 141 24.35 19.51 -6.39
C SER A 141 25.73 18.85 -6.22
N GLY A 142 25.80 17.67 -5.59
CA GLY A 142 27.04 16.92 -5.35
C GLY A 142 27.64 16.21 -6.57
N GLY A 143 26.98 16.24 -7.73
CA GLY A 143 27.39 15.50 -8.93
C GLY A 143 27.15 13.98 -8.82
N PRO A 144 27.09 13.24 -9.94
CA PRO A 144 26.88 11.80 -9.91
C PRO A 144 28.11 11.11 -9.29
N SER A 145 27.91 10.41 -8.16
CA SER A 145 28.85 9.38 -7.73
C SER A 145 28.88 8.31 -8.83
N ALA A 146 30.06 8.00 -9.35
CA ALA A 146 30.30 7.20 -10.54
C ALA A 146 29.28 6.04 -10.75
N GLY A 147 28.49 6.14 -11.82
CA GLY A 147 27.65 5.03 -12.34
C GLY A 147 26.31 4.78 -11.66
N MET A 148 25.95 5.51 -10.60
CA MET A 148 24.65 5.33 -9.92
C MET A 148 23.58 6.26 -10.51
N ARG A 149 22.39 5.71 -10.80
CA ARG A 149 21.19 6.54 -10.99
C ARG A 149 21.00 7.37 -9.72
N ASN A 150 20.75 8.67 -9.84
CA ASN A 150 20.45 9.55 -8.71
C ASN A 150 18.91 9.65 -8.59
N PRO A 151 18.24 8.75 -7.83
CA PRO A 151 16.79 8.77 -7.65
C PRO A 151 16.26 10.14 -7.19
N PRO A 152 16.97 10.89 -6.32
CA PRO A 152 16.63 12.27 -6.02
C PRO A 152 16.47 13.19 -7.25
N LEU A 153 17.45 13.20 -8.14
CA LEU A 153 17.41 13.99 -9.39
C LEU A 153 16.28 13.54 -10.34
N LYS A 154 15.98 12.24 -10.36
CA LYS A 154 14.86 11.69 -11.15
C LYS A 154 13.53 12.22 -10.63
N LEU A 155 13.29 12.18 -9.32
CA LEU A 155 12.08 12.71 -8.70
C LEU A 155 11.91 14.21 -8.99
N LEU A 156 12.99 15.00 -8.87
CA LEU A 156 12.96 16.42 -9.25
C LEU A 156 12.60 16.62 -10.73
N ARG A 157 13.20 15.85 -11.64
CA ARG A 157 12.95 15.96 -13.09
C ARG A 157 11.53 15.56 -13.51
N VAL A 158 10.91 14.59 -12.82
CA VAL A 158 9.55 14.11 -13.15
C VAL A 158 8.48 15.04 -12.59
N HIS A 159 8.76 15.76 -11.49
CA HIS A 159 7.72 16.47 -10.73
C HIS A 159 7.90 17.98 -10.59
N LEU A 160 9.06 18.54 -10.92
CA LEU A 160 9.15 19.98 -11.14
C LEU A 160 8.49 20.28 -12.49
N PRO A 161 7.52 21.21 -12.56
CA PRO A 161 7.04 21.68 -13.85
C PRO A 161 8.26 22.18 -14.64
N ALA A 162 8.38 21.75 -15.90
CA ALA A 162 9.28 22.40 -16.82
C ALA A 162 8.93 23.89 -16.81
N VAL A 163 9.84 24.70 -16.29
CA VAL A 163 9.73 26.16 -16.33
C VAL A 163 9.67 26.62 -17.77
#